data_AF-A0A352KVK3-F1
#
_entry.id   AF-A0A352KVK3-F1
#
_cell.length_a   1.000
_cell.length_b   1.000
_cell.length_c   1.000
_cell.angle_alpha   90.00
_cell.angle_beta   90.00
_cell.angle_gamma   90.00
#
_symmetry.space_group_name_H-M   'P 1'
#
loop_
_entity.id
_entity.type
_entity.pdbx_description
1 polymer ?
#
loop_
_entity_poly.entity_id
_entity_poly.type
_entity_poly.pdbx_seq_one_letter_code
_entity_poly.pdbx_strand_id
1 'polypeptide(L)' 'DSLTPFPVEFRIGHQVTLAARRRGLILRPLGDVIVLMPAPGMSPELVREICDKAIDCIEEVVRNALQSLASGSQF' A
#
# COMPACT_ATOMS: atom_id res chain seq x y z
N ASP A 1 -15.65 -4.02 14.60
CA ASP A 1 -15.03 -2.83 15.23
C ASP A 1 -13.53 -2.73 15.02
N SER A 2 -13.05 -2.66 13.76
CA SER A 2 -11.62 -2.49 13.46
C SER A 2 -11.33 -1.32 12.50
N LEU A 3 -12.20 -0.30 12.46
CA LEU A 3 -12.00 0.91 11.63
C LEU A 3 -11.13 1.97 12.34
N THR A 4 -10.35 1.57 13.35
CA THR A 4 -9.39 2.47 14.00
C THR A 4 -8.25 2.76 13.04
N PRO A 5 -7.99 4.04 12.70
CA PRO A 5 -6.90 4.40 11.80
C PRO A 5 -5.54 4.09 12.44
N PHE A 6 -4.55 3.83 11.59
CA PHE A 6 -3.15 3.72 12.03
C PHE A 6 -2.62 5.07 12.55
N PRO A 7 -1.59 5.07 13.41
CA PRO A 7 -0.89 6.30 13.78
C PRO A 7 -0.35 7.02 12.55
N VAL A 8 -0.50 8.35 12.51
CA VAL A 8 -0.13 9.16 11.34
C VAL A 8 1.38 9.09 11.04
N GLU A 9 2.18 8.88 12.08
CA GLU A 9 3.64 8.76 12.04
C GLU A 9 4.07 7.58 11.15
N PHE A 10 3.22 6.56 11.05
CA PHE A 10 3.51 5.39 10.24
C PHE A 10 3.46 5.71 8.73
N ARG A 11 2.74 6.77 8.34
CA ARG A 11 2.61 7.23 6.96
C ARG A 11 2.30 6.06 6.01
N ILE A 12 1.27 5.27 6.33
CA ILE A 12 0.98 3.99 5.69
C ILE A 12 0.93 4.12 4.16
N GLY A 13 0.19 5.10 3.64
CA GLY A 13 0.12 5.27 2.17
C GLY A 13 1.47 5.60 1.51
N HIS A 14 2.34 6.32 2.21
CA HIS A 14 3.71 6.55 1.74
C HIS A 14 4.52 5.25 1.70
N GLN A 15 4.43 4.43 2.75
CA GLN A 15 5.13 3.14 2.80
C GLN A 15 4.65 2.18 1.71
N VAL A 16 3.35 2.12 1.44
CA VAL A 16 2.80 1.34 0.33
C VAL A 16 3.38 1.80 -1.01
N THR A 17 3.49 3.12 -1.20
CA THR A 17 4.10 3.68 -2.41
C THR A 17 5.57 3.30 -2.56
N LEU A 18 6.35 3.27 -1.47
CA LEU A 18 7.73 2.80 -1.48
C LEU A 18 7.81 1.29 -1.81
N ALA A 19 6.90 0.48 -1.26
CA ALA A 19 6.81 -0.95 -1.56
C ALA A 19 6.45 -1.21 -3.03
N ALA A 20 5.52 -0.45 -3.59
CA ALA A 20 5.14 -0.54 -5.00
C ALA A 20 6.30 -0.16 -5.93
N ARG A 21 7.05 0.90 -5.61
CA ARG A 21 8.22 1.32 -6.40
C ARG A 21 9.28 0.23 -6.53
N ARG A 22 9.54 -0.53 -5.46
CA ARG A 22 10.47 -1.68 -5.50
C ARG A 22 10.01 -2.80 -6.46
N ARG A 23 8.71 -2.86 -6.75
CA ARG A 23 8.07 -3.84 -7.65
C ARG A 23 7.77 -3.29 -9.06
N GLY A 24 8.29 -2.11 -9.39
CA GLY A 24 8.05 -1.46 -10.68
C GLY A 24 6.63 -0.91 -10.86
N LEU A 25 5.87 -0.74 -9.77
CA LEU A 25 4.52 -0.17 -9.78
C LEU A 25 4.54 1.26 -9.24
N ILE A 26 3.86 2.17 -9.93
CA ILE A 26 3.69 3.56 -9.49
C ILE A 26 2.28 3.72 -8.92
N LEU A 27 2.20 4.14 -7.67
CA LEU A 27 0.95 4.47 -6.97
C LEU A 27 1.01 5.93 -6.49
N ARG A 28 -0.14 6.57 -6.36
CA ARG A 28 -0.25 7.92 -5.77
C ARG A 28 -0.96 7.84 -4.42
N PRO A 29 -0.27 8.18 -3.31
CA PRO A 29 -0.91 8.25 -2.00
C PRO A 29 -1.62 9.61 -1.79
N LEU A 30 -2.75 9.58 -1.08
CA LEU A 30 -3.47 10.73 -0.56
C LEU A 30 -3.76 10.46 0.93
N GLY A 31 -2.73 10.62 1.78
CA GLY A 31 -2.76 10.07 3.14
C GLY A 31 -2.72 8.54 3.09
N ASP A 32 -3.67 7.89 3.75
CA ASP A 32 -3.82 6.42 3.73
C ASP A 32 -4.71 5.89 2.58
N VAL A 33 -5.12 6.78 1.68
CA VAL A 33 -5.81 6.40 0.44
C VAL A 33 -4.78 6.18 -0.68
N ILE A 34 -4.86 5.03 -1.35
CA ILE A 34 -4.00 4.68 -2.48
C ILE A 34 -4.77 4.80 -3.79
N VAL A 35 -4.22 5.56 -4.73
CA VAL A 35 -4.77 5.71 -6.08
C VAL A 35 -3.93 4.90 -7.07
N LEU A 36 -4.60 3.96 -7.73
CA LEU A 36 -4.11 3.25 -8.91
C LEU A 36 -4.80 3.86 -10.14
N MET A 37 -4.02 4.29 -11.14
CA MET A 37 -4.54 4.87 -12.38
C MET A 37 -3.95 4.12 -13.58
N PRO A 38 -4.59 3.03 -14.05
CA PRO A 38 -4.12 2.31 -15.23
C PRO A 38 -4.18 3.19 -16.48
N ALA A 39 -3.30 2.92 -17.44
CA ALA A 39 -3.33 3.60 -18.73
C ALA A 39 -4.62 3.23 -19.51
N PRO A 40 -5.24 4.17 -20.24
CA PRO A 40 -6.34 3.85 -21.14
C PRO A 40 -5.92 2.78 -22.16
N GLY A 41 -6.75 1.75 -22.35
CA GLY A 41 -6.48 0.65 -23.29
C GLY A 41 -5.49 -0.41 -22.80
N MET A 42 -5.04 -0.33 -21.53
CA MET A 42 -4.29 -1.42 -20.89
C MET A 42 -5.09 -2.74 -20.92
N SER A 43 -4.43 -3.86 -21.19
CA SER A 43 -5.11 -5.16 -21.24
C SER A 43 -5.67 -5.55 -19.87
N PRO A 44 -6.79 -6.29 -19.80
CA PRO A 44 -7.34 -6.76 -18.53
C PRO A 44 -6.36 -7.58 -17.68
N GLU A 45 -5.46 -8.32 -18.34
CA GLU A 45 -4.43 -9.13 -17.68
C GLU A 45 -3.39 -8.24 -16.99
N LEU A 46 -2.93 -7.19 -17.66
CA LEU A 46 -1.98 -6.25 -17.08
C LEU A 46 -2.64 -5.41 -15.97
N VAL A 47 -3.91 -5.03 -16.12
CA VAL A 47 -4.69 -4.38 -15.06
C VAL A 47 -4.79 -5.29 -13.83
N ARG A 48 -5.04 -6.59 -14.02
CA ARG A 48 -5.07 -7.56 -12.93
C ARG A 48 -3.70 -7.65 -12.24
N GLU A 49 -2.63 -7.76 -13.02
CA GLU A 49 -1.27 -7.84 -12.49
C GLU A 49 -0.90 -6.62 -11.61
N ILE A 50 -1.22 -5.40 -12.05
CA ILE A 50 -0.92 -4.19 -11.26
C ILE A 50 -1.83 -4.06 -10.03
N CYS A 51 -3.07 -4.56 -10.09
CA CYS A 51 -3.96 -4.63 -8.94
C CYS A 51 -3.43 -5.61 -7.89
N ASP A 52 -3.03 -6.81 -8.32
CA ASP A 52 -2.47 -7.85 -7.43
C ASP A 52 -1.19 -7.32 -6.77
N LYS A 53 -0.29 -6.70 -7.54
CA LYS A 53 0.91 -6.05 -7.00
C LYS A 53 0.59 -4.93 -6.01
N ALA A 54 -0.47 -4.15 -6.24
CA ALA A 54 -0.88 -3.10 -5.31
C ALA A 54 -1.39 -3.69 -3.99
N ILE A 55 -2.18 -4.77 -4.06
CA ILE A 55 -2.68 -5.50 -2.89
C ILE A 55 -1.52 -6.08 -2.09
N ASP A 56 -0.56 -6.76 -2.74
CA ASP A 56 0.62 -7.31 -2.08
C ASP A 56 1.42 -6.24 -1.31
N CYS A 57 1.54 -5.03 -1.88
CA CYS A 57 2.21 -3.91 -1.22
C CYS A 57 1.43 -3.41 0.00
N ILE A 58 0.11 -3.34 -0.09
CA ILE A 58 -0.75 -2.96 1.03
C ILE A 58 -0.65 -4.00 2.14
N GLU A 59 -0.74 -5.28 1.82
CA GLU A 59 -0.65 -6.37 2.79
C GLU A 59 0.72 -6.42 3.50
N GLU A 60 1.82 -6.24 2.75
CA GLU A 60 3.17 -6.16 3.32
C GLU A 60 3.25 -5.03 4.37
N VAL A 61 2.83 -3.82 4.00
CA VAL A 61 2.95 -2.65 4.86
C VAL A 61 2.01 -2.75 6.07
N VAL A 62 0.78 -3.20 5.87
CA VAL A 62 -0.18 -3.40 6.96
C VAL A 62 0.34 -4.45 7.94
N ARG A 63 0.90 -5.56 7.45
CA ARG A 63 1.51 -6.59 8.31
C ARG A 63 2.64 -6.03 9.17
N ASN A 64 3.54 -5.25 8.55
CA ASN A 64 4.66 -4.63 9.26
C ASN A 64 4.17 -3.62 10.32
N ALA A 65 3.11 -2.86 10.00
CA ALA A 65 2.52 -1.87 10.90
C ALA A 65 1.90 -2.54 12.13
N LEU A 66 1.13 -3.61 11.91
CA LEU A 66 0.53 -4.40 12.98
C LEU A 66 1.60 -5.07 13.85
N GLN A 67 2.69 -5.56 13.26
CA GLN A 67 3.81 -6.11 14.01
C GLN A 67 4.46 -5.05 14.92
N SER A 68 4.66 -3.83 14.40
CA SER A 68 5.27 -2.73 15.16
C SER A 68 4.38 -2.23 16.30
N LEU A 69 3.05 -2.20 16.09
CA LEU A 69 2.08 -1.93 17.16
C LEU A 69 2.12 -3.00 18.25
N ALA A 70 2.26 -4.27 17.87
CA ALA A 70 2.31 -5.39 18.82
C ALA A 70 3.62 -5.43 19.63
N SER A 71 4.74 -5.03 19.04
CA SER A 71 6.06 -5.01 19.69
C SER A 71 6.37 -3.71 20.44
N GLY A 72 5.59 -2.65 20.25
CA GLY A 72 5.91 -1.31 20.77
C GLY A 72 7.17 -0.69 20.15
N SER A 73 7.62 -1.21 19.01
CA SER A 73 8.80 -0.71 18.29
C SER A 73 8.44 0.45 17.37
N GLN A 74 9.43 1.30 17.06
CA GLN A 74 9.27 2.35 16.07
C GLN A 74 9.10 1.72 14.67
N PHE A 75 8.05 2.14 13.96
CA PHE A 75 7.70 1.70 12.60
C PHE A 75 8.45 2.49 11.52
#